data_AF-B4UWJ5-F1
#
_entry.id   AF-B4UWJ5-F1
#
_cell.length_a   1.000
_cell.length_b   1.000
_cell.length_c   1.000
_cell.angle_alpha   90.00
_cell.angle_beta   90.00
_cell.angle_gamma   90.00
#
_symmetry.space_group_name_H-M   'P 1'
#
loop_
_entity.id
_entity.type
_entity.pdbx_description
1 polymer ?
#
loop_
_entity_poly.entity_id
_entity_poly.type
_entity_poly.pdbx_seq_one_letter_code
_entity_poly.pdbx_strand_id
1 'polypeptide(L)' 'GDKELGLCIARVRQQNQGQDEVSIYQAIMSQCQSKREIIKDPPSEDDETKR' A
#
# COMPACT_ATOMS: atom_id res chain seq x y z
N GLY A 1 12.23 0.79 8.40
CA GLY A 1 13.31 0.28 7.51
C GLY A 1 12.99 -1.12 7.05
N ASP A 2 13.68 -2.15 7.51
CA ASP A 2 13.40 -3.55 7.10
C ASP A 2 12.49 -4.32 8.05
N LYS A 3 12.56 -4.00 9.35
CA LYS A 3 11.73 -4.67 10.38
C LYS A 3 10.23 -4.47 10.12
N GLU A 4 9.83 -3.28 9.73
CA GLU A 4 8.44 -2.95 9.42
C GLU A 4 7.96 -3.64 8.13
N LEU A 5 8.85 -3.75 7.14
CA LEU A 5 8.57 -4.51 5.91
C LEU A 5 8.40 -6.00 6.20
N GLY A 6 9.28 -6.58 7.02
CA GLY A 6 9.17 -7.97 7.48
C GLY A 6 7.86 -8.25 8.22
N LEU A 7 7.42 -7.33 9.08
CA LEU A 7 6.12 -7.43 9.78
C LEU A 7 4.93 -7.33 8.81
N CYS A 8 5.03 -6.48 7.79
CA CYS A 8 4.00 -6.37 6.74
C CYS A 8 3.85 -7.69 5.99
N ILE A 9 4.97 -8.27 5.53
CA ILE A 9 4.99 -9.54 4.80
C ILE A 9 4.45 -10.68 5.66
N ALA A 10 4.87 -10.76 6.94
CA ALA A 10 4.39 -11.79 7.87
C ALA A 10 2.87 -11.70 8.08
N ARG A 11 2.32 -10.49 8.18
CA ARG A 11 0.87 -10.28 8.29
C ARG A 11 0.12 -10.74 7.05
N VAL A 12 0.63 -10.42 5.85
CA VAL A 12 0.00 -10.86 4.59
C VAL A 12 0.04 -12.38 4.47
N ARG A 13 1.17 -13.01 4.83
CA ARG A 13 1.28 -14.48 4.87
C ARG A 13 0.29 -15.11 5.83
N GLN A 14 0.10 -14.54 7.02
CA GLN A 14 -0.87 -15.03 8.00
C GLN A 14 -2.32 -14.90 7.48
N GLN A 15 -2.67 -13.79 6.83
CA GLN A 15 -4.01 -13.58 6.28
C GLN A 15 -4.34 -14.52 5.11
N ASN A 16 -3.33 -14.99 4.40
CA ASN A 16 -3.46 -15.85 3.21
C ASN A 16 -2.93 -17.27 3.48
N GLN A 17 -3.03 -17.73 4.73
CA GLN A 17 -2.56 -19.04 5.13
C GLN A 17 -3.26 -20.15 4.32
N GLY A 18 -2.47 -21.04 3.70
CA GLY A 18 -2.97 -22.12 2.84
C GLY A 18 -3.10 -21.74 1.36
N GLN A 19 -2.83 -20.49 0.98
CA GLN A 19 -2.63 -20.11 -0.43
C GLN A 19 -1.19 -20.38 -0.89
N ASP A 20 -1.01 -20.47 -2.20
CA ASP A 20 0.30 -20.64 -2.80
C ASP A 20 1.13 -19.35 -2.74
N GLU A 21 2.45 -19.50 -2.81
CA GLU A 21 3.40 -18.39 -2.69
C GLU A 21 3.22 -17.30 -3.76
N VAL A 22 2.71 -17.63 -4.96
CA VAL A 22 2.49 -16.66 -6.02
C VAL A 22 1.32 -15.74 -5.66
N SER A 23 0.22 -16.30 -5.16
CA SER A 23 -0.94 -15.53 -4.68
C SER A 23 -0.55 -14.59 -3.53
N ILE A 24 0.25 -15.08 -2.58
CA ILE A 24 0.75 -14.27 -1.46
C ILE A 24 1.63 -13.12 -1.97
N TYR A 25 2.52 -13.39 -2.94
CA TYR A 25 3.38 -12.38 -3.54
C TYR A 25 2.56 -11.28 -4.25
N GLN A 26 1.53 -11.67 -5.01
CA GLN A 26 0.63 -10.72 -5.65
C GLN A 26 -0.09 -9.83 -4.62
N ALA A 27 -0.58 -10.40 -3.53
CA ALA A 27 -1.24 -9.63 -2.46
C ALA A 27 -0.31 -8.59 -1.82
N ILE A 28 0.97 -8.92 -1.61
CA ILE A 28 1.99 -7.98 -1.12
C ILE A 28 2.18 -6.83 -2.12
N MET A 29 2.32 -7.15 -3.41
CA MET A 29 2.51 -6.15 -4.46
C MET A 29 1.31 -5.22 -4.61
N SER A 30 0.08 -5.75 -4.56
CA SER A 30 -1.14 -4.94 -4.61
C SER A 30 -1.25 -3.96 -3.44
N GLN A 31 -0.86 -4.36 -2.22
CA GLN A 31 -0.85 -3.42 -1.08
C GLN A 31 0.19 -2.31 -1.25
N CYS A 32 1.37 -2.62 -1.79
CA CYS A 32 2.39 -1.63 -2.10
C CYS A 32 1.94 -0.63 -3.20
N GLN A 33 1.20 -1.11 -4.20
CA GLN A 33 0.66 -0.29 -5.28
C GLN A 33 -0.53 0.56 -4.84
N SER A 34 -1.46 0.01 -4.06
CA SER A 34 -2.61 0.74 -3.53
C SER A 34 -2.17 1.95 -2.69
N LYS A 35 -1.08 1.83 -1.91
CA LYS A 35 -0.51 2.97 -1.19
C LYS A 35 0.04 4.08 -2.10
N ARG A 36 0.50 3.75 -3.32
CA ARG A 36 0.94 4.77 -4.30
C ARG A 36 -0.22 5.53 -4.92
N GLU A 37 -1.39 4.91 -5.07
CA GLU A 37 -2.56 5.60 -5.64
C GLU A 37 -3.21 6.60 -4.69
N ILE A 38 -2.99 6.46 -3.38
CA ILE A 38 -3.46 7.41 -2.36
C ILE A 38 -2.62 8.70 -2.36
N ILE A 39 -1.41 8.68 -2.94
CA ILE A 39 -0.59 9.88 -3.20
C ILE A 39 -0.79 10.30 -4.67
N LYS A 40 -2.05 10.50 -5.07
CA LYS A 40 -2.38 11.33 -6.22
C LYS A 40 -2.79 12.68 -5.61
N ASP A 41 -2.10 13.73 -6.05
CA ASP A 41 -2.12 15.13 -5.64
C ASP A 41 -3.18 15.56 -4.60
N PRO A 42 -2.79 16.33 -3.56
CA PRO A 42 -3.79 17.11 -2.83
C PRO A 42 -4.56 17.96 -3.88
N PRO A 43 -5.89 18.11 -3.75
CA PRO A 43 -6.59 19.06 -4.60
C PRO A 43 -5.85 20.40 -4.47
N SER A 44 -5.38 20.93 -5.60
CA SER A 44 -4.79 22.26 -5.66
C SER A 44 -5.77 23.23 -5.04
N GLU A 45 -5.48 23.74 -3.84
CA GLU A 45 -6.13 24.92 -3.30
C GLU A 45 -5.67 26.15 -4.10
N ASP A 46 -6.08 26.24 -5.37
CA ASP A 46 -6.34 27.53 -5.99
C ASP A 46 -7.78 27.92 -5.64
N ASP A 47 -8.03 28.02 -4.33
CA ASP A 47 -9.09 28.88 -3.83
C ASP A 47 -8.52 30.30 -3.92
N GLU A 48 -8.77 30.97 -5.05
CA GLU A 48 -8.52 32.39 -5.26
C GLU A 48 -9.36 33.22 -4.27
N THR A 49 -8.97 33.20 -3.01
CA THR A 49 -9.38 34.21 -2.04
C THR A 49 -8.23 35.19 -1.86
N LYS A 50 -8.05 36.13 -2.80
CA LYS A 50 -7.43 37.43 -2.52
C LYS A 50 -7.67 38.50 -3.61
N ARG A 51 -8.56 39.43 -3.24
CA ARG A 51 -8.79 40.82 -3.71
C ARG A 51 -9.60 41.07 -4.97
#